data_AF-A0AAJ5QSW7-F1
#
_entry.id   AF-A0AAJ5QSW7-F1
#
_cell.length_a   1.000
_cell.length_b   1.000
_cell.length_c   1.000
_cell.angle_alpha   90.00
_cell.angle_beta   90.00
_cell.angle_gamma   90.00
#
_symmetry.space_group_name_H-M   'P 1'
#
loop_
_entity.id
_entity.type
_entity.pdbx_description
1 polymer ?
#
loop_
_entity_poly.entity_id
_entity_poly.type
_entity_poly.pdbx_seq_one_letter_code
_entity_poly.pdbx_strand_id
1 'polypeptide(L)'
;MAKHLTQLDIEAILGTLDGWQGKLTWDSLCDAVVKHIGKRPTRQSLNSNKQIKLAFQNKKSRLKGAPEDTKIPPSLAIAGQRIKRLEEENSRLRTENLRLLEKYIIWQYNAYRHGLPEEKLNMPLPAIDRESSK
;
A
#
# COMPACT_ATOMS: atom_id res chain seq x y z
N MET A 1 -25.93 -0.57 -15.58
CA MET A 1 -24.51 -0.61 -15.99
C MET A 1 -23.64 -0.30 -14.77
N ALA A 2 -22.65 -1.14 -14.47
CA ALA A 2 -21.82 -0.95 -13.28
C ALA A 2 -20.93 0.29 -13.45
N LYS A 3 -21.19 1.39 -12.72
CA LYS A 3 -20.21 2.50 -12.68
C LYS A 3 -18.85 1.93 -12.27
N HIS A 4 -17.86 2.14 -13.12
CA HIS A 4 -16.46 1.91 -12.80
C HIS A 4 -16.09 2.74 -11.57
N LEU A 5 -15.32 2.13 -10.67
CA LEU A 5 -14.80 2.85 -9.49
C LEU A 5 -13.93 4.00 -9.99
N THR A 6 -14.27 5.21 -9.59
CA THR A 6 -13.44 6.38 -9.87
C THR A 6 -12.19 6.35 -8.99
N GLN A 7 -11.20 7.18 -9.32
CA GLN A 7 -9.99 7.30 -8.49
C GLN A 7 -10.32 7.73 -7.05
N LEU A 8 -11.30 8.63 -6.88
CA LEU A 8 -11.79 9.05 -5.57
C LEU A 8 -12.45 7.89 -4.81
N ASP A 9 -13.23 7.04 -5.49
CA ASP A 9 -13.81 5.86 -4.87
C ASP A 9 -12.72 4.89 -4.38
N ILE A 10 -11.67 4.69 -5.18
CA ILE A 10 -10.54 3.83 -4.84
C ILE A 10 -9.83 4.37 -3.60
N GLU A 11 -9.52 5.66 -3.55
CA GLU A 11 -8.84 6.29 -2.41
C GLU A 11 -9.66 6.19 -1.13
N ALA A 12 -10.98 6.40 -1.20
CA ALA A 12 -11.88 6.23 -0.05
C ALA A 12 -11.92 4.78 0.44
N ILE A 13 -11.94 3.80 -0.47
CA ILE A 13 -11.87 2.38 -0.13
C ILE A 13 -10.54 2.04 0.56
N LEU A 14 -9.42 2.56 0.03
CA LEU A 14 -8.09 2.35 0.61
C LEU A 14 -8.01 2.95 2.03
N GLY A 15 -8.49 4.18 2.23
CA GLY A 15 -8.54 4.79 3.56
C GLY A 15 -9.40 4.01 4.56
N THR A 16 -10.52 3.44 4.08
CA THR A 16 -11.36 2.54 4.90
C THR A 16 -10.61 1.28 5.33
N LEU A 17 -9.77 0.72 4.44
CA LEU A 17 -8.94 -0.44 4.74
C LEU A 17 -7.80 -0.12 5.71
N ASP A 18 -7.17 1.04 5.58
CA ASP A 18 -6.06 1.45 6.44
C ASP A 18 -6.50 1.53 7.91
N GLY A 19 -7.67 2.11 8.16
CA GLY A 19 -8.29 2.22 9.48
C GLY A 19 -9.04 0.98 9.96
N TRP A 20 -9.08 -0.12 9.18
CA TRP A 20 -9.92 -1.27 9.50
C TRP A 20 -9.50 -1.95 10.81
N GLN A 21 -10.46 -2.22 11.68
CA GLN A 21 -10.28 -2.98 12.92
C GLN A 21 -11.24 -4.16 12.96
N GLY A 22 -10.82 -5.26 13.59
CA GLY A 22 -11.62 -6.48 13.69
C GLY A 22 -11.61 -7.36 12.43
N LYS A 23 -12.66 -8.18 12.26
CA LYS A 23 -12.71 -9.21 11.22
C LYS A 23 -12.93 -8.58 9.83
N LEU A 24 -11.90 -8.65 8.97
CA LEU A 24 -11.95 -8.17 7.60
C LEU A 24 -12.42 -9.27 6.62
N THR A 25 -13.60 -9.08 6.01
CA THR A 25 -14.12 -9.89 4.91
C THR A 25 -14.46 -9.02 3.70
N TRP A 26 -14.64 -9.63 2.53
CA TRP A 26 -15.07 -8.89 1.35
C TRP A 26 -16.47 -8.31 1.52
N ASP A 27 -17.38 -9.00 2.22
CA ASP A 27 -18.70 -8.45 2.53
C ASP A 27 -18.62 -7.27 3.46
N SER A 28 -17.85 -7.39 4.54
CA SER A 28 -17.72 -6.30 5.50
C SER A 28 -17.17 -5.06 4.81
N LEU A 29 -16.21 -5.22 3.89
CA LEU A 29 -15.70 -4.13 3.08
C LEU A 29 -16.76 -3.55 2.14
N CYS A 30 -17.53 -4.39 1.44
CA CYS A 30 -18.62 -3.92 0.57
C CYS A 30 -19.65 -3.11 1.36
N ASP A 31 -19.96 -3.50 2.59
CA ASP A 31 -20.93 -2.83 3.45
C ASP A 31 -20.39 -1.49 3.98
N ALA A 32 -19.13 -1.44 4.39
CA ALA A 32 -18.52 -0.24 4.94
C ALA A 32 -18.38 0.89 3.91
N VAL A 33 -18.05 0.54 2.66
CA VAL A 33 -17.75 1.54 1.61
C VAL A 33 -19.01 2.13 0.96
N VAL A 34 -20.21 1.61 1.29
CA VAL A 34 -21.49 2.15 0.80
C VAL A 34 -21.63 3.62 1.16
N LYS A 35 -21.22 4.02 2.37
CA LYS A 35 -21.30 5.41 2.85
C LYS A 35 -20.40 6.36 2.06
N HIS A 36 -19.32 5.85 1.47
CA HIS A 36 -18.35 6.64 0.72
C HIS A 36 -18.68 6.72 -0.78
N ILE A 37 -19.16 5.62 -1.38
CA ILE A 37 -19.40 5.50 -2.83
C ILE A 37 -20.87 5.75 -3.19
N GLY A 38 -21.76 5.81 -2.18
CA GLY A 38 -23.21 5.99 -2.34
C GLY A 38 -23.95 4.76 -2.87
N LYS A 39 -23.24 3.68 -3.21
CA LYS A 39 -23.80 2.38 -3.61
C LYS A 39 -22.95 1.25 -3.04
N ARG A 40 -23.57 0.09 -2.81
CA ARG A 40 -22.86 -1.12 -2.42
C ARG A 40 -22.08 -1.69 -3.62
N PRO A 41 -20.73 -1.69 -3.61
CA PRO A 41 -19.99 -2.36 -4.65
C PRO A 41 -20.11 -3.88 -4.50
N THR A 42 -19.86 -4.59 -5.59
CA THR A 42 -19.76 -6.05 -5.56
C THR A 42 -18.35 -6.48 -5.20
N ARG A 43 -18.21 -7.65 -4.56
CA ARG A 43 -16.90 -8.25 -4.26
C ARG A 43 -16.03 -8.35 -5.51
N GLN A 44 -16.64 -8.69 -6.65
CA GLN A 44 -15.94 -8.81 -7.93
C GLN A 44 -15.34 -7.47 -8.36
N SER A 45 -16.08 -6.37 -8.23
CA SER A 45 -15.60 -5.02 -8.57
C SER A 45 -14.44 -4.55 -7.68
N LEU A 46 -14.45 -4.92 -6.40
CA LEU A 46 -13.36 -4.58 -5.48
C LEU A 46 -12.12 -5.44 -5.74
N ASN A 47 -12.29 -6.74 -5.95
CA ASN A 47 -11.20 -7.69 -6.18
C ASN A 47 -10.55 -7.55 -7.57
N SER A 48 -11.28 -7.05 -8.58
CA SER A 48 -10.72 -6.78 -9.90
C SER A 48 -9.73 -5.61 -9.89
N ASN A 49 -9.88 -4.67 -8.95
CA ASN A 49 -8.96 -3.56 -8.81
C ASN A 49 -7.69 -4.02 -8.07
N LYS A 50 -6.53 -3.92 -8.74
CA LYS A 50 -5.24 -4.38 -8.19
C LYS A 50 -4.87 -3.67 -6.89
N GLN A 51 -5.11 -2.36 -6.78
CA GLN A 51 -4.78 -1.58 -5.58
C GLN A 51 -5.62 -2.03 -4.39
N ILE A 52 -6.94 -2.14 -4.57
CA ILE A 52 -7.87 -2.58 -3.52
C ILE A 52 -7.56 -4.02 -3.10
N LYS A 53 -7.31 -4.90 -4.06
CA LYS A 53 -6.95 -6.30 -3.79
C LYS A 53 -5.68 -6.41 -2.95
N LEU A 54 -4.61 -5.69 -3.32
CA LEU A 54 -3.35 -5.69 -2.57
C LEU A 54 -3.54 -5.10 -1.17
N ALA A 55 -4.22 -3.96 -1.05
CA ALA A 55 -4.51 -3.34 0.24
C ALA A 55 -5.32 -4.27 1.15
N PHE A 56 -6.34 -4.95 0.62
CA PHE A 56 -7.13 -5.93 1.36
C PHE A 56 -6.27 -7.10 1.86
N GLN A 57 -5.42 -7.66 0.99
CA GLN A 57 -4.54 -8.78 1.35
C GLN A 57 -3.53 -8.37 2.42
N ASN A 58 -2.90 -7.20 2.26
CA ASN A 58 -1.94 -6.66 3.22
C ASN A 58 -2.60 -6.35 4.56
N LYS A 59 -3.79 -5.75 4.58
CA LYS A 59 -4.49 -5.49 5.84
C LYS A 59 -4.91 -6.80 6.51
N LYS A 60 -5.42 -7.77 5.73
CA LYS A 60 -5.83 -9.08 6.24
C LYS A 60 -4.65 -9.90 6.80
N SER A 61 -3.46 -9.80 6.21
CA SER A 61 -2.25 -10.44 6.75
C SER A 61 -1.80 -9.76 8.05
N ARG A 62 -1.80 -8.42 8.11
CA ARG A 62 -1.48 -7.66 9.32
C ARG A 62 -2.43 -8.00 10.48
N LEU A 63 -3.73 -8.08 10.23
CA LEU A 63 -4.75 -8.45 11.23
C LEU A 63 -4.60 -9.90 11.74
N LYS A 64 -3.95 -10.79 10.99
CA LYS A 64 -3.63 -12.17 11.43
C LYS A 64 -2.31 -12.27 12.18
N GLY A 65 -1.40 -11.32 11.98
CA GLY A 65 0.03 -11.46 12.30
C GLY A 65 0.44 -11.05 13.72
N ALA A 66 -0.32 -10.22 14.43
CA ALA A 66 -0.08 -9.91 15.84
C ALA A 66 -1.29 -9.14 16.41
N PRO A 67 -1.59 -9.26 17.72
CA PRO A 67 -2.36 -8.22 18.39
C PRO A 67 -1.61 -6.89 18.22
N GLU A 68 -2.32 -5.84 17.79
CA GLU A 68 -1.73 -4.51 17.81
C GLU A 68 -1.36 -4.20 19.26
N ASP A 69 -0.06 -4.22 19.57
CA ASP A 69 0.48 -3.62 20.78
C ASP A 69 0.34 -2.10 20.62
N THR A 70 -0.92 -1.68 20.68
CA THR A 70 -1.33 -0.29 20.53
C THR A 70 -0.88 0.38 21.80
N LYS A 71 0.38 0.84 21.82
CA LYS A 71 0.88 1.70 22.89
C LYS A 71 0.08 2.99 22.81
N ILE A 72 -1.01 3.02 23.57
CA ILE A 72 -1.89 4.17 23.65
C ILE A 72 -1.04 5.32 24.21
N PRO A 73 -0.91 6.43 23.49
CA PRO A 73 -0.14 7.56 23.99
C PRO A 73 -0.77 8.07 25.30
N PRO A 74 0.03 8.41 26.32
CA PRO A 74 -0.47 8.75 27.64
C PRO A 74 -1.14 10.14 27.70
N SER A 75 -1.04 10.96 26.64
CA SER A 75 -1.74 12.24 26.55
C SER A 75 -2.05 12.65 25.10
N LEU A 76 -3.06 13.52 24.93
CA LEU A 76 -3.41 14.11 23.62
C LEU A 76 -2.26 14.93 23.03
N ALA A 77 -1.47 15.61 23.86
CA ALA A 77 -0.30 16.37 23.40
C ALA A 77 0.76 15.45 22.77
N ILE A 78 1.04 14.31 23.42
CA ILE A 78 1.99 13.30 22.90
C ILE A 78 1.44 12.64 21.62
N ALA A 79 0.13 12.38 21.57
CA ALA A 79 -0.53 11.88 20.36
C ALA A 79 -0.39 12.87 19.19
N GLY A 80 -0.65 14.16 19.43
CA GLY A 80 -0.51 15.22 18.42
C GLY A 80 0.93 15.36 17.91
N GLN A 81 1.92 15.30 18.81
CA GLN A 81 3.32 15.34 18.42
C GLN A 81 3.73 14.10 17.60
N ARG A 82 3.21 12.92 17.96
CA ARG A 82 3.45 11.68 17.22
C ARG A 82 2.82 11.74 15.82
N ILE A 83 1.59 12.24 15.70
CA ILE A 83 0.90 12.42 14.42
C ILE A 83 1.72 13.36 13.53
N LYS A 84 2.08 14.55 14.02
CA LYS A 84 2.87 15.53 13.27
C LYS A 84 4.19 14.93 12.75
N ARG A 85 4.93 14.22 13.63
CA ARG A 85 6.17 13.55 13.22
C ARG A 85 5.92 12.52 12.12
N LEU A 86 4.89 11.69 12.27
CA LEU A 86 4.54 10.67 11.28
C LEU A 86 4.10 11.28 9.95
N GLU A 87 3.39 12.40 9.96
CA GLU A 87 3.00 13.14 8.76
C GLU A 87 4.23 13.69 8.01
N GLU A 88 5.18 14.31 8.73
CA GLU A 88 6.43 14.80 8.15
C GLU A 88 7.26 13.64 7.56
N GLU A 89 7.36 12.52 8.28
CA GLU A 89 8.05 11.32 7.81
C GLU A 89 7.37 10.73 6.57
N ASN A 90 6.04 10.64 6.56
CA ASN A 90 5.27 10.16 5.43
C ASN A 90 5.48 11.06 4.19
N SER A 91 5.46 12.38 4.38
CA SER A 91 5.71 13.35 3.30
C SER A 91 7.10 13.18 2.70
N ARG A 92 8.13 13.02 3.53
CA ARG A 92 9.50 12.73 3.07
C ARG A 92 9.56 11.40 2.30
N LEU A 93 8.97 10.33 2.84
CA LEU A 93 8.95 9.02 2.20
C LEU A 93 8.22 9.02 0.85
N ARG A 94 7.09 9.73 0.75
CA ARG A 94 6.38 9.91 -0.53
C ARG A 94 7.25 10.62 -1.57
N THR A 95 7.97 11.66 -1.15
CA THR A 95 8.87 12.41 -2.03
C THR A 95 10.02 11.54 -2.53
N GLU A 96 10.63 10.75 -1.65
CA GLU A 96 11.71 9.83 -2.02
C GLU A 96 11.18 8.70 -2.92
N ASN A 97 9.98 8.18 -2.66
CA ASN A 97 9.35 7.17 -3.52
C ASN A 97 9.11 7.70 -4.93
N LEU A 98 8.62 8.94 -5.08
CA LEU A 98 8.46 9.58 -6.39
C LEU A 98 9.79 9.69 -7.13
N ARG A 99 10.86 10.13 -6.45
CA ARG A 99 12.21 10.19 -7.05
C ARG A 99 12.73 8.83 -7.48
N LEU A 100 12.45 7.77 -6.71
CA LEU A 100 12.82 6.41 -7.08
C LEU A 100 12.03 5.90 -8.29
N LEU A 101 10.74 6.23 -8.39
CA LEU A 101 9.91 5.91 -9.55
C LEU A 101 10.40 6.64 -10.81
N GLU A 102 10.77 7.91 -10.71
CA GLU A 102 11.38 8.66 -11.80
C GLU A 102 12.67 8.00 -12.29
N LYS A 103 13.57 7.63 -11.36
CA LYS A 103 14.80 6.88 -11.69
C LYS A 103 14.49 5.54 -12.33
N TYR A 104 13.51 4.81 -11.82
CA TYR A 104 13.07 3.53 -12.36
C TYR A 104 12.62 3.66 -13.83
N ILE A 105 11.84 4.69 -14.17
CA ILE A 105 11.39 4.95 -15.55
C ILE A 105 12.60 5.24 -16.46
N ILE A 106 13.53 6.09 -16.02
CA ILE A 106 14.74 6.41 -16.79
C ILE A 106 15.57 5.15 -17.06
N TRP A 107 15.77 4.32 -16.03
CA TRP A 107 16.52 3.08 -16.17
C TRP A 107 15.81 2.06 -17.06
N GLN A 108 14.48 1.93 -16.94
CA GLN A 108 13.69 1.05 -17.80
C GLN A 108 13.81 1.46 -19.28
N TYR A 109 13.70 2.76 -19.58
CA TYR A 109 13.86 3.29 -20.94
C TYR A 109 15.27 3.01 -21.49
N ASN A 110 16.31 3.32 -20.71
CA ASN A 110 17.69 3.09 -21.13
C ASN A 110 17.99 1.60 -21.32
N ALA A 111 17.54 0.74 -20.40
CA ALA A 111 17.70 -0.70 -20.52
C ALA A 111 17.06 -1.24 -21.82
N TYR A 112 15.83 -0.82 -22.11
CA TYR A 112 15.15 -1.17 -23.35
C TYR A 112 15.94 -0.70 -24.59
N ARG A 113 16.39 0.56 -24.60
CA ARG A 113 17.22 1.12 -25.69
C ARG A 113 18.51 0.35 -25.93
N HIS A 114 19.08 -0.25 -24.88
CA HIS A 114 20.30 -1.06 -24.95
C HIS A 114 20.03 -2.57 -25.09
N GLY A 115 18.78 -2.98 -25.32
CA GLY A 115 18.43 -4.39 -25.54
C GLY A 115 18.51 -5.27 -24.29
N LEU A 116 18.45 -4.68 -23.09
CA LEU A 116 18.34 -5.44 -21.86
C LEU A 116 16.86 -5.82 -21.61
N PRO A 117 16.52 -7.13 -21.63
CA PRO A 117 15.17 -7.57 -21.33
C PRO A 117 14.85 -7.42 -19.84
N GLU A 118 13.56 -7.26 -19.52
CA GLU A 118 13.06 -7.11 -18.15
C GLU A 118 13.46 -8.29 -17.25
N GLU A 119 13.49 -9.50 -17.78
CA GLU A 119 13.94 -10.71 -17.06
C GLU A 119 15.34 -10.55 -16.50
N LYS A 120 16.26 -9.91 -17.25
CA LYS A 120 17.63 -9.65 -16.78
C LYS A 120 17.67 -8.57 -15.71
N LEU A 121 16.79 -7.57 -15.79
CA LEU A 121 16.70 -6.50 -14.79
C LEU A 121 16.13 -7.00 -13.44
N ASN A 122 15.26 -8.01 -13.50
CA ASN A 122 14.62 -8.61 -12.33
C ASN A 122 15.40 -9.79 -11.74
N MET A 123 16.59 -10.11 -12.27
CA MET A 123 17.43 -11.14 -11.68
C MET A 123 17.80 -10.76 -10.24
N PRO A 124 17.80 -11.73 -9.31
CA PRO A 124 18.21 -11.46 -7.93
C PRO A 124 19.64 -10.96 -7.90
N LEU A 125 19.94 -10.10 -6.92
CA LEU A 125 21.32 -9.69 -6.68
C LEU A 125 22.18 -10.92 -6.36
N PRO A 126 23.45 -10.96 -6.83
CA PRO A 126 24.34 -12.08 -6.54
C PRO A 126 24.52 -12.24 -5.03
N ALA A 127 24.60 -13.49 -4.58
CA ALA A 127 24.90 -13.79 -3.18
C ALA A 127 26.30 -13.25 -2.83
N ILE A 128 26.37 -12.35 -1.86
CA ILE A 128 27.65 -11.82 -1.37
C ILE A 128 28.18 -12.81 -0.34
N ASP A 129 29.18 -13.61 -0.70
CA ASP A 129 29.95 -14.38 0.27
C ASP A 129 30.89 -13.43 1.02
N ARG A 130 30.65 -13.26 2.32
CA ARG A 130 31.42 -12.36 3.20
C ARG A 130 32.52 -13.09 3.97
N GLU A 131 32.75 -14.38 3.72
CA GLU A 131 33.77 -15.15 4.43
C GLU A 131 35.14 -15.19 3.72
N SER A 132 35.24 -14.71 2.48
CA SER A 132 36.49 -14.74 1.70
C SER A 132 37.44 -13.55 1.95
N SER A 133 37.30 -12.85 3.07
CA SER A 133 38.24 -11.79 3.51
C SER A 133 38.75 -12.09 4.91
N LYS A 134 39.66 -13.06 5.00
CA LYS A 134 40.60 -13.23 6.11
C LYS A 134 41.98 -13.55 5.55
#